data_AF-A0A550I3F4-F1
#
_entry.id   AF-A0A550I3F4-F1
#
_cell.length_a   1.000
_cell.length_b   1.000
_cell.length_c   1.000
_cell.angle_alpha   90.00
_cell.angle_beta   90.00
_cell.angle_gamma   90.00
#
_symmetry.space_group_name_H-M   'P 1'
#
loop_
_entity.id
_entity.type
_entity.pdbx_description
1 polymer ?
#
loop_
_entity_poly.entity_id
_entity_poly.type
_entity_poly.pdbx_seq_one_letter_code
_entity_poly.pdbx_strand_id
1 'polypeptide(L)'
;MRITYYSLLILFFILGCKTTETTETIFKEGKTFENFRGFKPVDPTEFNDNIQLVSDGELGMKDLRLLNSEEILGFLNNETVLVSIGQLSSEGRISYIPFAISQKNTSYKVTMDYMKYATLGQEDNRNNFIGYKRVGVGLRLISLITTAEAGINISDLYSIGLAAKAGKLSGTLMIEIIGIKSKDVTTLLPLPSEINQTTIQNAMQALATIKSKIYDEDTRLYPQVMAIKLDENARSRSIPVVSMNSEDDEPFVEMVQGQGPGSIDILQAEEEVDKSIQLQFQNNKVGSSGVAQRAAQLEKQALESLMNKEVEEAIEYLRECEIIYPQYHSVYEVLQLLKQNRRELAEKNSPKWQELYSEILKNFSWRLPESIRAELKALADQ
;
A
#
# COMPACT_ATOMS: atom_id res chain seq x y z
N MET A 1 52.00 -57.93 36.28
CA MET A 1 52.78 -56.91 35.56
C MET A 1 51.81 -55.80 35.14
N ARG A 2 51.88 -54.67 35.86
CA ARG A 2 51.37 -53.27 35.64
C ARG A 2 50.39 -53.07 34.46
N ILE A 3 49.11 -52.70 34.63
CA ILE A 3 48.48 -51.47 35.16
C ILE A 3 49.12 -50.17 34.65
N THR A 4 48.44 -49.51 33.71
CA THR A 4 48.59 -48.08 33.40
C THR A 4 47.27 -47.51 32.85
N TYR A 5 46.68 -46.60 33.64
CA TYR A 5 45.94 -45.35 33.33
C TYR A 5 45.35 -45.18 31.91
N TYR A 6 44.09 -44.77 31.71
CA TYR A 6 43.54 -43.49 32.16
C TYR A 6 42.02 -43.53 32.37
N SER A 7 41.63 -43.24 33.60
CA SER A 7 40.39 -42.54 33.95
C SER A 7 40.64 -41.05 33.76
N LEU A 8 39.83 -40.33 32.98
CA LEU A 8 39.39 -38.92 33.20
C LEU A 8 38.69 -38.38 31.95
N LEU A 9 37.35 -38.30 31.94
CA LEU A 9 36.58 -37.15 31.46
C LEU A 9 35.07 -37.41 31.60
N ILE A 10 34.63 -37.34 32.85
CA ILE A 10 33.33 -36.79 33.19
C ILE A 10 33.37 -35.28 32.92
N LEU A 11 32.21 -34.72 32.60
CA LEU A 11 31.87 -33.29 32.63
C LEU A 11 32.20 -32.47 31.36
N PHE A 12 31.21 -32.33 30.47
CA PHE A 12 30.76 -31.05 29.91
C PHE A 12 29.49 -31.30 29.07
N PHE A 13 28.34 -31.45 29.74
CA PHE A 13 27.02 -31.51 29.10
C PHE A 13 26.14 -30.33 29.54
N ILE A 14 26.74 -29.14 29.63
CA ILE A 14 26.00 -27.92 29.93
C ILE A 14 26.38 -26.84 28.92
N LEU A 15 25.33 -26.21 28.39
CA LEU A 15 25.29 -24.93 27.66
C LEU A 15 25.67 -25.00 26.18
N GLY A 16 24.68 -25.37 25.40
CA GLY A 16 24.57 -25.02 23.99
C GLY A 16 23.10 -24.76 23.64
N CYS A 17 22.44 -23.83 24.33
CA CYS A 17 21.31 -23.13 23.74
C CYS A 17 21.84 -22.51 22.44
N LYS A 18 21.57 -23.15 21.30
CA LYS A 18 21.55 -22.41 20.03
C LYS A 18 20.40 -21.43 20.17
N THR A 19 20.80 -20.23 20.55
CA THR A 19 20.08 -18.99 20.30
C THR A 19 19.29 -19.12 19.02
N THR A 20 17.97 -19.06 19.17
CA THR A 20 17.02 -18.64 18.16
C THR A 20 17.71 -17.55 17.34
N GLU A 21 18.14 -17.89 16.12
CA GLU A 21 18.64 -16.89 15.20
C GLU A 21 17.49 -15.92 14.99
N THR A 22 17.72 -14.74 15.56
CA THR A 22 16.83 -13.62 15.58
C THR A 22 16.46 -13.28 14.16
N THR A 23 15.19 -12.92 14.00
CA THR A 23 14.52 -12.32 12.85
C THR A 23 15.29 -11.19 12.14
N GLU A 24 16.46 -10.77 12.63
CA GLU A 24 17.34 -9.74 12.06
C GLU A 24 18.12 -10.19 10.81
N THR A 25 18.41 -11.48 10.62
CA THR A 25 19.15 -11.94 9.42
C THR A 25 18.29 -11.96 8.16
N ILE A 26 16.97 -12.15 8.30
CA ILE A 26 16.01 -12.06 7.17
C ILE A 26 15.98 -10.66 6.56
N PHE A 27 16.22 -9.61 7.36
CA PHE A 27 16.30 -8.23 6.89
C PHE A 27 17.62 -7.88 6.17
N LYS A 28 18.66 -8.72 6.27
CA LYS A 28 19.95 -8.52 5.57
C LYS A 28 20.01 -9.20 4.20
N GLU A 29 19.19 -10.23 3.95
CA GLU A 29 19.16 -10.94 2.67
C GLU A 29 18.07 -10.47 1.69
N GLY A 30 17.07 -9.75 2.20
CA GLY A 30 16.09 -9.08 1.36
C GLY A 30 16.73 -7.91 0.64
N LYS A 31 17.26 -8.14 -0.58
CA LYS A 31 17.72 -7.07 -1.47
C LYS A 31 16.67 -5.96 -1.47
N THR A 32 17.03 -4.80 -0.95
CA THR A 32 16.26 -3.58 -1.12
C THR A 32 16.06 -3.38 -2.62
N PHE A 33 14.86 -3.03 -3.03
CA PHE A 33 14.54 -2.74 -4.41
C PHE A 33 15.32 -1.49 -4.83
N GLU A 34 16.52 -1.66 -5.42
CA GLU A 34 17.36 -0.56 -5.91
C GLU A 34 16.64 0.34 -6.93
N ASN A 35 15.51 -0.15 -7.49
CA ASN A 35 14.74 0.53 -8.52
C ASN A 35 13.51 1.29 -8.01
N PHE A 36 13.22 1.36 -6.71
CA PHE A 36 12.09 2.17 -6.22
C PHE A 36 12.45 3.66 -6.33
N ARG A 37 12.11 4.29 -7.47
CA ARG A 37 12.40 5.71 -7.75
C ARG A 37 11.42 6.70 -7.10
N GLY A 38 10.55 6.22 -6.20
CA GLY A 38 9.53 7.01 -5.52
C GLY A 38 8.22 7.20 -6.31
N PHE A 39 8.09 6.59 -7.49
CA PHE A 39 6.82 6.58 -8.23
C PHE A 39 5.92 5.48 -7.68
N LYS A 40 4.73 5.87 -7.24
CA LYS A 40 3.68 4.98 -6.77
C LYS A 40 2.68 4.74 -7.93
N PRO A 41 2.31 3.49 -8.23
CA PRO A 41 1.28 3.22 -9.21
C PRO A 41 -0.06 3.77 -8.71
N VAL A 42 -0.82 4.39 -9.62
CA VAL A 42 -2.18 4.89 -9.38
C VAL A 42 -3.12 4.29 -10.38
N ASP A 43 -4.42 4.30 -10.08
CA ASP A 43 -5.41 3.85 -11.02
C ASP A 43 -5.36 4.69 -12.30
N PRO A 44 -5.42 4.05 -13.49
CA PRO A 44 -5.29 4.76 -14.74
C PRO A 44 -6.39 5.81 -14.91
N THR A 45 -5.98 7.06 -15.11
CA THR A 45 -6.89 8.18 -15.35
C THR A 45 -6.54 8.90 -16.63
N GLU A 46 -7.56 9.46 -17.30
CA GLU A 46 -7.36 10.20 -18.54
C GLU A 46 -6.44 11.41 -18.32
N PHE A 47 -5.52 11.61 -19.25
CA PHE A 47 -4.65 12.78 -19.27
C PHE A 47 -5.20 13.80 -20.28
N ASN A 48 -5.59 14.96 -19.77
CA ASN A 48 -6.33 15.97 -20.53
C ASN A 48 -5.52 17.24 -20.83
N ASP A 49 -4.23 17.27 -20.48
CA ASP A 49 -3.42 18.47 -20.69
C ASP A 49 -2.89 18.52 -22.14
N ASN A 50 -2.75 19.74 -22.66
CA ASN A 50 -2.07 19.96 -23.93
C ASN A 50 -0.57 19.70 -23.76
N ILE A 51 0.03 19.07 -24.76
CA ILE A 51 1.48 18.80 -24.77
C ILE A 51 2.18 19.64 -25.84
N GLN A 52 3.43 20.00 -25.57
CA GLN A 52 4.32 20.61 -26.56
C GLN A 52 4.86 19.52 -27.48
N LEU A 53 4.68 19.71 -28.78
CA LEU A 53 5.25 18.86 -29.82
C LEU A 53 6.00 19.73 -30.82
N VAL A 54 7.06 19.16 -31.39
CA VAL A 54 7.75 19.74 -32.54
C VAL A 54 7.09 19.17 -33.80
N SER A 55 6.45 20.03 -34.59
CA SER A 55 5.90 19.68 -35.90
C SER A 55 6.51 20.62 -36.93
N ASP A 56 7.10 20.07 -37.99
CA ASP A 56 7.74 20.84 -39.07
C ASP A 56 8.79 21.87 -38.61
N GLY A 57 9.46 21.61 -37.47
CA GLY A 57 10.48 22.50 -36.90
C GLY A 57 9.95 23.61 -36.00
N GLU A 58 8.63 23.71 -35.81
CA GLU A 58 7.99 24.67 -34.91
C GLU A 58 7.42 23.98 -33.68
N LEU A 59 7.43 24.67 -32.54
CA LEU A 59 6.81 24.21 -31.29
C LEU A 59 5.31 24.55 -31.30
N GLY A 60 4.46 23.52 -31.26
CA GLY A 60 3.01 23.65 -31.18
C GLY A 60 2.44 22.97 -29.94
N MET A 61 1.39 23.57 -29.36
CA MET A 61 0.58 22.93 -28.32
C MET A 61 -0.52 22.10 -28.97
N LYS A 62 -0.59 20.81 -28.66
CA LYS A 62 -1.61 19.92 -29.20
C LYS A 62 -2.24 19.07 -28.08
N ASP A 63 -3.55 18.91 -28.17
CA ASP A 63 -4.29 18.00 -27.30
C ASP A 63 -3.89 16.56 -27.63
N LEU A 64 -3.53 15.79 -26.61
CA LEU A 64 -3.05 14.42 -26.73
C LEU A 64 -4.06 13.49 -27.44
N ARG A 65 -5.36 13.81 -27.37
CA ARG A 65 -6.44 13.05 -28.03
C ARG A 65 -6.51 13.27 -29.54
N LEU A 66 -5.85 14.31 -30.04
CA LEU A 66 -5.80 14.66 -31.47
C LEU A 66 -4.52 14.15 -32.15
N LEU A 67 -3.67 13.45 -31.42
CA LEU A 67 -2.42 12.90 -31.95
C LEU A 67 -2.66 11.59 -32.72
N ASN A 68 -1.89 11.40 -33.78
CA ASN A 68 -1.78 10.10 -34.44
C ASN A 68 -0.82 9.18 -33.64
N SER A 69 -0.80 7.88 -33.98
CA SER A 69 0.03 6.91 -33.26
C SER A 69 1.53 7.24 -33.28
N GLU A 70 2.05 7.79 -34.38
CA GLU A 70 3.48 8.14 -34.50
C GLU A 70 3.83 9.31 -33.57
N GLU A 71 3.01 10.37 -33.56
CA GLU A 71 3.16 11.51 -32.66
C GLU A 71 3.09 11.07 -31.19
N ILE A 72 2.15 10.17 -30.85
CA ILE A 72 2.05 9.60 -29.49
C ILE A 72 3.33 8.83 -29.15
N LEU A 73 3.79 7.94 -30.04
CA LEU A 73 4.99 7.14 -29.77
C LEU A 73 6.25 8.00 -29.64
N GLY A 74 6.34 9.10 -30.38
CA GLY A 74 7.39 10.12 -30.25
C GLY A 74 7.33 10.85 -28.91
N PHE A 75 6.12 11.20 -28.45
CA PHE A 75 5.91 11.77 -27.11
C PHE A 75 6.28 10.80 -25.99
N LEU A 76 5.90 9.52 -26.12
CA LEU A 76 6.18 8.47 -25.14
C LEU A 76 7.60 7.91 -25.28
N ASN A 77 8.58 8.79 -25.09
CA ASN A 77 10.00 8.53 -25.35
C ASN A 77 10.72 7.67 -24.29
N ASN A 78 10.07 7.36 -23.15
CA ASN A 78 10.65 6.48 -22.13
C ASN A 78 9.95 5.12 -22.12
N GLU A 79 10.68 4.10 -21.69
CA GLU A 79 10.16 2.75 -21.49
C GLU A 79 10.75 2.16 -20.20
N THR A 80 9.94 1.47 -19.41
CA THR A 80 10.42 0.84 -18.18
C THR A 80 9.60 -0.38 -17.78
N VAL A 81 10.21 -1.24 -16.96
CA VAL A 81 9.53 -2.26 -16.19
C VAL A 81 9.77 -1.96 -14.71
N LEU A 82 8.71 -1.86 -13.93
CA LEU A 82 8.77 -1.52 -12.50
C LEU A 82 7.95 -2.50 -11.68
N VAL A 83 8.51 -2.98 -10.57
CA VAL A 83 7.73 -3.68 -9.54
C VAL A 83 7.57 -2.75 -8.35
N SER A 84 6.34 -2.64 -7.86
CA SER A 84 5.97 -1.90 -6.66
C SER A 84 5.27 -2.84 -5.70
N ILE A 85 5.70 -2.85 -4.44
CA ILE A 85 5.14 -3.72 -3.41
C ILE A 85 4.46 -2.82 -2.37
N GLY A 86 3.13 -2.86 -2.35
CA GLY A 86 2.31 -2.24 -1.32
C GLY A 86 1.94 -3.26 -0.24
N GLN A 87 2.32 -3.03 1.01
CA GLN A 87 1.82 -3.78 2.15
C GLN A 87 0.49 -3.18 2.60
N LEU A 88 -0.53 -4.02 2.76
CA LEU A 88 -1.83 -3.59 3.25
C LEU A 88 -1.84 -3.63 4.78
N SER A 89 -2.16 -2.51 5.41
CA SER A 89 -2.44 -2.46 6.84
C SER A 89 -3.80 -3.08 7.15
N SER A 90 -4.02 -3.39 8.42
CA SER A 90 -5.30 -3.95 8.86
C SER A 90 -6.47 -2.95 8.71
N GLU A 91 -6.16 -1.65 8.60
CA GLU A 91 -7.08 -0.53 8.33
C GLU A 91 -7.31 -0.29 6.83
N GLY A 92 -6.69 -1.08 5.95
CA GLY A 92 -6.83 -0.93 4.49
C GLY A 92 -5.91 0.13 3.87
N ARG A 93 -4.95 0.68 4.64
CA ARG A 93 -3.94 1.61 4.13
C ARG A 93 -2.84 0.86 3.40
N ILE A 94 -2.33 1.39 2.29
CA ILE A 94 -1.26 0.78 1.52
C ILE A 94 0.05 1.53 1.77
N SER A 95 1.01 0.83 2.38
CA SER A 95 2.37 1.34 2.57
C SER A 95 3.30 0.68 1.57
N TYR A 96 3.89 1.47 0.67
CA TYR A 96 4.87 0.96 -0.29
C TYR A 96 6.21 0.71 0.38
N ILE A 97 6.71 -0.51 0.25
CA ILE A 97 7.88 -1.00 0.96
C ILE A 97 9.04 -1.26 0.00
N PRO A 98 10.28 -0.92 0.38
CA PRO A 98 11.46 -1.17 -0.46
C PRO A 98 11.99 -2.60 -0.33
N PHE A 99 11.40 -3.47 0.49
CA PHE A 99 11.86 -4.85 0.70
C PHE A 99 10.96 -5.86 -0.03
N ALA A 100 11.59 -6.90 -0.55
CA ALA A 100 10.95 -7.93 -1.37
C ALA A 100 10.58 -9.21 -0.61
N ILE A 101 10.87 -9.29 0.69
CA ILE A 101 10.65 -10.48 1.50
C ILE A 101 9.35 -10.36 2.30
N SER A 102 8.50 -11.37 2.20
CA SER A 102 7.22 -11.39 2.89
C SER A 102 7.36 -11.63 4.40
N GLN A 103 6.42 -11.05 5.14
CA GLN A 103 6.10 -11.40 6.51
C GLN A 103 4.98 -12.46 6.52
N LYS A 104 4.78 -13.12 7.66
CA LYS A 104 3.73 -14.12 7.84
C LYS A 104 2.38 -13.44 8.06
N ASN A 105 1.30 -14.00 7.50
CA ASN A 105 -0.07 -13.50 7.67
C ASN A 105 -0.23 -12.03 7.25
N THR A 106 0.44 -11.63 6.17
CA THR A 106 0.43 -10.25 5.68
C THR A 106 -0.10 -10.21 4.26
N SER A 107 -0.90 -9.19 3.97
CA SER A 107 -1.46 -8.95 2.64
C SER A 107 -0.62 -7.93 1.87
N TYR A 108 -0.37 -8.22 0.60
CA TYR A 108 0.41 -7.38 -0.30
C TYR A 108 -0.32 -7.17 -1.62
N LYS A 109 -0.30 -5.93 -2.13
CA LYS A 109 -0.57 -5.58 -3.52
C LYS A 109 0.78 -5.47 -4.23
N VAL A 110 1.12 -6.48 -5.02
CA VAL A 110 2.33 -6.46 -5.86
C VAL A 110 1.91 -6.02 -7.26
N THR A 111 2.39 -4.86 -7.68
CA THR A 111 2.12 -4.28 -8.99
C THR A 111 3.35 -4.37 -9.86
N MET A 112 3.25 -5.03 -11.02
CA MET A 112 4.30 -5.09 -12.02
C MET A 112 3.85 -4.37 -13.28
N ASP A 113 4.51 -3.26 -13.56
CA ASP A 113 4.17 -2.38 -14.67
C ASP A 113 5.20 -2.51 -15.78
N TYR A 114 4.71 -2.71 -17.00
CA TYR A 114 5.41 -2.34 -18.21
C TYR A 114 4.81 -1.02 -18.71
N MET A 115 5.64 0.02 -18.90
CA MET A 115 5.16 1.34 -19.31
C MET A 115 5.99 1.88 -20.47
N LYS A 116 5.34 2.39 -21.51
CA LYS A 116 5.89 3.33 -22.46
C LYS A 116 5.29 4.70 -22.16
N TYR A 117 6.11 5.66 -21.74
CA TYR A 117 5.63 6.85 -21.03
C TYR A 117 6.48 8.10 -21.26
N ALA A 118 5.90 9.25 -20.97
CA ALA A 118 6.58 10.52 -20.72
C ALA A 118 6.50 10.85 -19.22
N THR A 119 7.55 11.48 -18.67
CA THR A 119 7.50 12.03 -17.31
C THR A 119 7.16 13.51 -17.42
N LEU A 120 6.05 13.91 -16.81
CA LEU A 120 5.59 15.29 -16.79
C LEU A 120 5.61 15.84 -15.37
N GLY A 121 5.76 17.16 -15.25
CA GLY A 121 5.46 17.86 -14.01
C GLY A 121 3.99 17.69 -13.65
N GLN A 122 3.71 17.60 -12.35
CA GLN A 122 2.37 17.61 -11.80
C GLN A 122 2.20 18.89 -11.00
N GLU A 123 1.11 19.59 -11.27
CA GLU A 123 0.74 20.83 -10.60
C GLU A 123 -0.58 20.67 -9.86
N ASP A 124 -0.80 21.48 -8.82
CA ASP A 124 -2.10 21.61 -8.16
C ASP A 124 -3.02 22.59 -8.91
N ASN A 125 -4.24 22.78 -8.40
CA ASN A 125 -5.23 23.69 -8.98
C ASN A 125 -4.81 25.19 -8.98
N ARG A 126 -3.67 25.51 -8.37
CA ARG A 126 -3.10 26.86 -8.29
C ARG A 126 -1.79 26.95 -9.09
N ASN A 127 -1.51 25.99 -9.96
CA ASN A 127 -0.29 25.87 -10.78
C ASN A 127 0.99 25.74 -9.95
N ASN A 128 0.91 25.28 -8.70
CA ASN A 128 2.11 24.96 -7.95
C ASN A 128 2.59 23.57 -8.33
N PHE A 129 3.87 23.44 -8.65
CA PHE A 129 4.50 22.14 -8.79
C PHE A 129 4.33 21.33 -7.50
N ILE A 130 3.84 20.09 -7.61
CA ILE A 130 3.64 19.16 -6.49
C ILE A 130 4.34 17.81 -6.69
N GLY A 131 4.97 17.61 -7.85
CA GLY A 131 5.71 16.39 -8.14
C GLY A 131 5.71 16.02 -9.62
N TYR A 132 5.82 14.73 -9.91
CA TYR A 132 5.89 14.21 -11.26
C TYR A 132 4.82 13.15 -11.49
N LYS A 133 4.26 13.12 -12.69
CA LYS A 133 3.36 12.06 -13.17
C LYS A 133 3.95 11.36 -14.38
N ARG A 134 3.76 10.05 -14.47
CA ARG A 134 4.07 9.24 -15.66
C ARG A 134 2.80 9.09 -16.48
N VAL A 135 2.82 9.64 -17.68
CA VAL A 135 1.71 9.57 -18.63
C VAL A 135 2.11 8.66 -19.77
N GLY A 136 1.32 7.63 -20.04
CA GLY A 136 1.68 6.64 -21.04
C GLY A 136 0.67 5.54 -21.26
N VAL A 137 1.14 4.54 -22.00
CA VAL A 137 0.40 3.31 -22.27
C VAL A 137 1.21 2.14 -21.75
N GLY A 138 0.54 1.03 -21.47
CA GLY A 138 1.26 -0.15 -21.01
C GLY A 138 0.38 -1.24 -20.47
N LEU A 139 1.02 -2.07 -19.65
CA LEU A 139 0.42 -3.26 -19.08
C LEU A 139 0.74 -3.28 -17.61
N ARG A 140 -0.27 -3.61 -16.80
CA ARG A 140 -0.14 -3.71 -15.36
C ARG A 140 -0.61 -5.07 -14.92
N LEU A 141 0.24 -5.76 -14.17
CA LEU A 141 -0.10 -7.00 -13.50
C LEU A 141 -0.19 -6.74 -12.01
N ILE A 142 -1.31 -7.11 -11.41
CA ILE A 142 -1.59 -6.91 -9.99
C ILE A 142 -1.77 -8.28 -9.35
N SER A 143 -0.89 -8.62 -8.42
CA SER A 143 -1.05 -9.79 -7.55
C SER A 143 -1.51 -9.32 -6.18
N LEU A 144 -2.73 -9.70 -5.80
CA LEU A 144 -3.25 -9.51 -4.46
C LEU A 144 -3.01 -10.79 -3.69
N ILE A 145 -2.01 -10.78 -2.80
CA ILE A 145 -1.56 -11.99 -2.11
C ILE A 145 -1.70 -11.83 -0.60
N THR A 146 -2.05 -12.94 0.07
CA THR A 146 -1.96 -13.09 1.52
C THR A 146 -1.03 -14.26 1.82
N THR A 147 0.00 -14.01 2.62
CA THR A 147 1.02 -15.01 2.95
C THR A 147 0.64 -15.82 4.18
N ALA A 148 0.86 -17.13 4.13
CA ALA A 148 0.76 -18.03 5.28
C ALA A 148 2.11 -18.23 5.99
N GLU A 149 3.22 -17.96 5.29
CA GLU A 149 4.60 -18.04 5.77
C GLU A 149 5.38 -16.74 5.47
N ALA A 150 6.40 -16.47 6.29
CA ALA A 150 7.38 -15.42 6.01
C ALA A 150 8.50 -15.94 5.09
N GLY A 151 9.35 -15.04 4.57
CA GLY A 151 10.54 -15.42 3.81
C GLY A 151 10.29 -15.69 2.32
N ILE A 152 9.11 -15.38 1.80
CA ILE A 152 8.78 -15.55 0.38
C ILE A 152 9.28 -14.32 -0.38
N ASN A 153 10.00 -14.51 -1.48
CA ASN A 153 10.31 -13.41 -2.39
C ASN A 153 9.04 -13.03 -3.17
N ILE A 154 8.50 -11.85 -2.89
CA ILE A 154 7.29 -11.30 -3.50
C ILE A 154 7.59 -10.22 -4.54
N SER A 155 8.86 -10.04 -4.92
CA SER A 155 9.24 -9.13 -6.02
C SER A 155 9.23 -9.80 -7.40
N ASP A 156 9.05 -11.12 -7.46
CA ASP A 156 9.09 -11.91 -8.67
C ASP A 156 7.86 -12.84 -8.75
N LEU A 157 7.19 -12.86 -9.91
CA LEU A 157 5.99 -13.67 -10.11
C LEU A 157 6.27 -15.15 -10.07
N TYR A 158 7.43 -15.59 -10.56
CA TYR A 158 7.76 -17.01 -10.54
C TYR A 158 7.87 -17.52 -9.09
N SER A 159 8.57 -16.78 -8.24
CA SER A 159 8.66 -17.02 -6.80
C SER A 159 7.27 -17.03 -6.13
N ILE A 160 6.40 -16.08 -6.48
CA ILE A 160 5.02 -16.02 -6.00
C ILE A 160 4.24 -17.28 -6.42
N GLY A 161 4.35 -17.70 -7.68
CA GLY A 161 3.65 -18.88 -8.21
C GLY A 161 4.11 -20.18 -7.56
N LEU A 162 5.40 -20.33 -7.27
CA LEU A 162 5.93 -21.47 -6.53
C LEU A 162 5.41 -21.50 -5.09
N ALA A 163 5.40 -20.35 -4.42
CA ALA A 163 4.90 -20.24 -3.06
C ALA A 163 3.38 -20.52 -2.98
N ALA A 164 2.60 -20.09 -3.98
CA ALA A 164 1.18 -20.39 -4.10
C ALA A 164 0.95 -21.91 -4.23
N LYS A 165 1.68 -22.56 -5.14
CA LYS A 165 1.60 -24.02 -5.33
C LYS A 165 1.97 -24.80 -4.06
N ALA A 166 2.89 -24.27 -3.26
CA ALA A 166 3.30 -24.85 -1.98
C ALA A 166 2.35 -24.54 -0.82
N GLY A 167 1.25 -23.80 -1.05
CA GLY A 167 0.30 -23.39 0.00
C GLY A 167 0.84 -22.32 0.97
N LYS A 168 1.96 -21.68 0.62
CA LYS A 168 2.64 -20.68 1.46
C LYS A 168 2.08 -19.28 1.31
N LEU A 169 1.32 -19.05 0.24
CA LEU A 169 0.51 -17.87 0.03
C LEU A 169 -0.74 -18.26 -0.78
N SER A 170 -1.73 -17.39 -0.75
CA SER A 170 -2.92 -17.47 -1.60
C SER A 170 -3.21 -16.09 -2.17
N GLY A 171 -3.95 -16.03 -3.26
CA GLY A 171 -4.27 -14.74 -3.88
C GLY A 171 -4.79 -14.84 -5.29
N THR A 172 -5.00 -13.68 -5.89
CA THR A 172 -5.56 -13.50 -7.22
C THR A 172 -4.64 -12.67 -8.09
N LEU A 173 -4.59 -13.03 -9.37
CA LEU A 173 -3.88 -12.28 -10.40
C LEU A 173 -4.86 -11.48 -11.24
N MET A 174 -4.56 -10.21 -11.46
CA MET A 174 -5.28 -9.34 -12.39
C MET A 174 -4.31 -8.76 -13.40
N ILE A 175 -4.80 -8.56 -14.62
CA ILE A 175 -4.05 -7.91 -15.69
C ILE A 175 -4.89 -6.76 -16.22
N GLU A 176 -4.27 -5.60 -16.34
CA GLU A 176 -4.84 -4.38 -16.86
C GLU A 176 -4.07 -3.95 -18.09
N ILE A 177 -4.81 -3.62 -19.15
CA ILE A 177 -4.29 -2.98 -20.35
C ILE A 177 -4.59 -1.50 -20.22
N ILE A 178 -3.54 -0.69 -20.21
CA ILE A 178 -3.63 0.75 -19.93
C ILE A 178 -3.41 1.52 -21.22
N GLY A 179 -4.46 2.19 -21.71
CA GLY A 179 -4.35 3.09 -22.86
C GLY A 179 -4.07 2.42 -24.21
N ILE A 180 -4.25 1.10 -24.35
CA ILE A 180 -4.04 0.37 -25.62
C ILE A 180 -5.37 -0.16 -26.12
N LYS A 181 -5.77 0.22 -27.34
CA LYS A 181 -6.99 -0.25 -27.98
C LYS A 181 -6.67 -0.92 -29.31
N SER A 182 -6.80 -2.24 -29.34
CA SER A 182 -6.68 -3.08 -30.53
C SER A 182 -7.58 -4.31 -30.40
N LYS A 183 -8.14 -4.78 -31.52
CA LYS A 183 -8.97 -6.00 -31.55
C LYS A 183 -8.14 -7.21 -31.14
N ASP A 184 -6.92 -7.32 -31.65
CA ASP A 184 -6.00 -8.40 -31.33
C ASP A 184 -5.67 -8.42 -29.84
N VAL A 185 -5.40 -7.25 -29.26
CA VAL A 185 -5.09 -7.10 -27.84
C VAL A 185 -6.24 -7.59 -26.94
N THR A 186 -7.50 -7.31 -27.32
CA THR A 186 -8.66 -7.79 -26.55
C THR A 186 -8.74 -9.32 -26.50
N THR A 187 -8.36 -10.02 -27.57
CA THR A 187 -8.40 -11.50 -27.62
C THR A 187 -7.30 -12.19 -26.82
N LEU A 188 -6.24 -11.45 -26.46
CA LEU A 188 -5.08 -11.96 -25.76
C LEU A 188 -5.19 -11.84 -24.24
N LEU A 189 -6.17 -11.09 -23.72
CA LEU A 189 -6.31 -10.85 -22.29
C LEU A 189 -6.78 -12.14 -21.58
N PRO A 190 -5.96 -12.73 -20.68
CA PRO A 190 -6.38 -13.91 -19.93
C PRO A 190 -7.46 -13.52 -18.92
N LEU A 191 -8.39 -14.45 -18.67
CA LEU A 191 -9.39 -14.28 -17.61
C LEU A 191 -8.70 -14.34 -16.24
N PRO A 192 -9.19 -13.59 -15.23
CA PRO A 192 -8.70 -13.70 -13.87
C PRO A 192 -8.77 -15.14 -13.37
N SER A 193 -7.72 -15.61 -12.74
CA SER A 193 -7.67 -16.95 -12.16
C SER A 193 -6.78 -16.97 -10.92
N GLU A 194 -6.84 -18.09 -10.19
CA GLU A 194 -5.96 -18.34 -9.06
C GLU A 194 -4.49 -18.22 -9.47
N ILE A 195 -3.68 -17.66 -8.57
CA ILE A 195 -2.23 -17.54 -8.76
C ILE A 195 -1.61 -18.95 -8.71
N ASN A 196 -1.05 -19.37 -9.84
CA ASN A 196 -0.20 -20.55 -9.91
C ASN A 196 0.82 -20.38 -11.05
N GLN A 197 1.78 -21.31 -11.14
CA GLN A 197 2.84 -21.27 -12.14
C GLN A 197 2.32 -21.19 -13.59
N THR A 198 1.26 -21.95 -13.91
CA THR A 198 0.66 -21.96 -15.25
C THR A 198 -0.01 -20.63 -15.57
N THR A 199 -0.80 -20.09 -14.63
CA THR A 199 -1.45 -18.77 -14.77
C THR A 199 -0.42 -17.68 -15.03
N ILE A 200 0.67 -17.67 -14.26
CA ILE A 200 1.75 -16.69 -14.41
C ILE A 200 2.45 -16.82 -15.76
N GLN A 201 2.75 -18.05 -16.21
CA GLN A 201 3.35 -18.27 -17.53
C GLN A 201 2.45 -17.78 -18.66
N ASN A 202 1.15 -18.11 -18.61
CA ASN A 202 0.17 -17.65 -19.59
C ASN A 202 0.04 -16.12 -19.59
N ALA A 203 0.01 -15.50 -18.40
CA ALA A 203 -0.01 -14.05 -18.25
C ALA A 203 1.23 -13.40 -18.88
N MET A 204 2.43 -13.91 -18.59
CA MET A 204 3.67 -13.37 -19.15
C MET A 204 3.74 -13.50 -20.68
N GLN A 205 3.26 -14.62 -21.23
CA GLN A 205 3.18 -14.80 -22.67
C GLN A 205 2.19 -13.82 -23.31
N ALA A 206 1.00 -13.69 -22.75
CA ALA A 206 -0.01 -12.72 -23.21
C ALA A 206 0.53 -11.28 -23.17
N LEU A 207 1.19 -10.90 -22.08
CA LEU A 207 1.81 -9.58 -21.92
C LEU A 207 2.90 -9.33 -22.96
N ALA A 208 3.75 -10.32 -23.27
CA ALA A 208 4.77 -10.18 -24.30
C ALA A 208 4.15 -9.97 -25.69
N THR A 209 3.08 -10.70 -26.02
CA THR A 209 2.35 -10.51 -27.27
C THR A 209 1.64 -9.15 -27.32
N ILE A 210 0.98 -8.72 -26.25
CA ILE A 210 0.33 -7.40 -26.22
C ILE A 210 1.37 -6.28 -26.34
N LYS A 211 2.53 -6.42 -25.70
CA LYS A 211 3.63 -5.46 -25.82
C LYS A 211 4.06 -5.28 -27.28
N SER A 212 4.16 -6.36 -28.08
CA SER A 212 4.54 -6.22 -29.49
C SER A 212 3.47 -5.50 -30.31
N LYS A 213 2.19 -5.63 -29.93
CA LYS A 213 1.05 -4.99 -30.60
C LYS A 213 0.97 -3.47 -30.43
N ILE A 214 1.72 -2.88 -29.51
CA ILE A 214 1.74 -1.41 -29.29
C ILE A 214 2.15 -0.64 -30.55
N TYR A 215 2.97 -1.26 -31.40
CA TYR A 215 3.53 -0.64 -32.60
C TYR A 215 2.78 -1.01 -33.89
N ASP A 216 1.74 -1.83 -33.81
CA ASP A 216 0.95 -2.23 -34.99
C ASP A 216 0.13 -1.03 -35.49
N GLU A 217 0.00 -0.91 -36.81
CA GLU A 217 -0.70 0.22 -37.47
C GLU A 217 -2.18 0.33 -37.08
N ASP A 218 -2.82 -0.79 -36.72
CA ASP A 218 -4.22 -0.85 -36.32
C ASP A 218 -4.44 -0.60 -34.81
N THR A 219 -3.37 -0.48 -34.03
CA THR A 219 -3.42 -0.17 -32.62
C THR A 219 -3.58 1.33 -32.39
N ARG A 220 -4.59 1.69 -31.60
CA ARG A 220 -4.82 3.07 -31.14
C ARG A 220 -4.34 3.22 -29.71
N LEU A 221 -3.63 4.32 -29.45
CA LEU A 221 -3.05 4.63 -28.15
C LEU A 221 -3.82 5.77 -27.49
N TYR A 222 -4.08 5.62 -26.19
CA TYR A 222 -4.75 6.60 -25.33
C TYR A 222 -3.95 6.75 -24.04
N PRO A 223 -2.85 7.54 -24.06
CA PRO A 223 -2.03 7.72 -22.87
C PRO A 223 -2.82 8.16 -21.64
N GLN A 224 -2.53 7.54 -20.50
CA GLN A 224 -3.19 7.75 -19.20
C GLN A 224 -2.14 8.00 -18.12
N VAL A 225 -2.54 8.61 -17.01
CA VAL A 225 -1.68 8.74 -15.82
C VAL A 225 -1.54 7.37 -15.17
N MET A 226 -0.31 6.83 -15.12
CA MET A 226 -0.04 5.47 -14.64
C MET A 226 0.60 5.44 -13.25
N ALA A 227 1.40 6.45 -12.93
CA ALA A 227 2.12 6.55 -11.65
C ALA A 227 2.43 8.00 -11.30
N ILE A 228 2.49 8.30 -10.01
CA ILE A 228 2.81 9.63 -9.48
C ILE A 228 3.96 9.56 -8.48
N LYS A 229 4.73 10.64 -8.40
CA LYS A 229 5.75 10.86 -7.38
C LYS A 229 5.56 12.27 -6.84
N LEU A 230 5.10 12.38 -5.60
CA LEU A 230 5.00 13.67 -4.92
C LEU A 230 6.39 14.19 -4.55
N ASP A 231 6.57 15.50 -4.62
CA ASP A 231 7.77 16.18 -4.14
C ASP A 231 7.44 16.94 -2.86
N GLU A 232 7.79 16.33 -1.72
CA GLU A 232 7.54 16.86 -0.38
C GLU A 232 8.19 18.24 -0.16
N ASN A 233 9.23 18.57 -0.93
CA ASN A 233 9.95 19.84 -0.84
C ASN A 233 9.50 20.87 -1.89
N ALA A 234 8.50 20.56 -2.72
CA ALA A 234 8.08 21.45 -3.81
C ALA A 234 7.61 22.82 -3.31
N ARG A 235 7.01 22.89 -2.10
CA ARG A 235 6.58 24.14 -1.46
C ARG A 235 7.74 25.07 -1.06
N SER A 236 8.98 24.56 -0.99
CA SER A 236 10.16 25.32 -0.55
C SER A 236 11.17 25.59 -1.67
N ARG A 237 10.93 25.10 -2.89
CA ARG A 237 11.82 25.38 -4.03
C ARG A 237 11.32 26.58 -4.82
N SER A 238 12.16 27.60 -4.94
CA SER A 238 12.07 28.58 -6.01
C SER A 238 12.31 27.87 -7.34
N ILE A 239 11.32 27.87 -8.22
CA ILE A 239 11.48 27.31 -9.57
C ILE A 239 12.07 28.42 -10.45
N PRO A 240 13.20 28.18 -11.15
CA PRO A 240 13.66 29.09 -12.19
C PRO A 240 12.65 29.06 -13.33
N VAL A 241 11.90 30.14 -13.50
CA VAL A 241 11.01 30.31 -14.66
C VAL A 241 11.84 31.02 -15.74
N VAL A 242 11.97 30.40 -16.90
CA VAL A 242 12.58 31.06 -18.07
C VAL A 242 11.50 31.90 -18.72
N SER A 243 11.60 33.21 -18.56
CA SER A 243 10.69 34.19 -19.16
C SER A 243 11.40 34.87 -20.34
N MET A 244 10.64 35.15 -21.40
CA MET A 244 11.11 35.96 -22.53
C MET A 244 10.76 37.42 -22.28
N ASN A 245 11.75 38.31 -22.33
CA ASN A 245 11.49 39.75 -22.31
C ASN A 245 10.94 40.19 -23.65
N SER A 246 9.81 40.91 -23.65
CA SER A 246 9.14 41.38 -24.88
C SER A 246 9.88 42.48 -25.63
N GLU A 247 11.04 42.94 -25.14
CA GLU A 247 11.80 44.04 -25.72
C GLU A 247 13.16 43.65 -26.30
N ASP A 248 13.78 42.52 -25.90
CA ASP A 248 15.17 42.20 -26.27
C ASP A 248 15.47 40.73 -26.66
N ASP A 249 14.48 39.84 -26.77
CA ASP A 249 14.63 38.42 -27.21
C ASP A 249 15.72 37.58 -26.47
N GLU A 250 16.24 38.05 -25.34
CA GLU A 250 17.18 37.31 -24.50
C GLU A 250 16.41 36.55 -23.39
N PRO A 251 16.57 35.22 -23.25
CA PRO A 251 15.94 34.46 -22.19
C PRO A 251 16.57 34.82 -20.84
N PHE A 252 15.76 35.25 -19.87
CA PHE A 252 16.23 35.47 -18.50
C PHE A 252 15.56 34.50 -17.52
N VAL A 253 16.32 34.14 -16.48
CA VAL A 253 15.85 33.24 -15.43
C VAL A 253 15.28 34.08 -14.29
N GLU A 254 13.96 34.05 -14.11
CA GLU A 254 13.30 34.69 -12.99
C GLU A 254 13.19 33.71 -11.81
N MET A 255 13.69 34.14 -10.64
CA MET A 255 13.58 33.39 -9.40
C MET A 255 12.24 33.72 -8.74
N VAL A 256 11.19 32.97 -9.06
CA VAL A 256 9.90 33.16 -8.40
C VAL A 256 9.94 32.50 -7.02
N GLN A 257 9.96 33.31 -5.96
CA GLN A 257 9.69 32.82 -4.61
C GLN A 257 8.19 32.59 -4.48
N GLY A 258 7.78 31.38 -4.10
CA GLY A 258 6.40 31.11 -3.72
C GLY A 258 6.01 31.97 -2.52
N GLN A 259 5.34 33.09 -2.75
CA GLN A 259 4.77 33.91 -1.70
C GLN A 259 3.54 33.20 -1.16
N GLY A 260 3.67 32.58 0.01
CA GLY A 260 2.51 32.10 0.76
C GLY A 260 1.67 33.26 1.28
N PRO A 261 0.36 33.05 1.40
CA PRO A 261 -0.37 33.56 2.56
C PRO A 261 -1.04 32.43 3.33
N GLY A 262 -1.15 32.66 4.64
CA GLY A 262 -1.92 32.01 5.69
C GLY A 262 -2.74 30.75 5.37
N SER A 263 -2.60 29.77 6.27
CA SER A 263 -3.56 28.69 6.57
C SER A 263 -4.91 28.80 5.86
N ILE A 264 -5.03 28.17 4.69
CA ILE A 264 -6.31 27.85 4.07
C ILE A 264 -6.19 26.44 3.52
N ASP A 265 -7.09 25.58 3.99
CA ASP A 265 -7.30 24.18 3.63
C ASP A 265 -7.01 23.90 2.15
N ILE A 266 -5.97 23.10 1.91
CA ILE A 266 -5.85 22.37 0.65
C ILE A 266 -5.54 20.93 1.03
N LEU A 267 -6.58 20.12 0.84
CA LEU A 267 -6.57 18.69 0.58
C LEU A 267 -5.46 17.97 1.33
N GLN A 268 -5.81 17.48 2.51
CA GLN A 268 -5.27 16.22 2.98
C GLN A 268 -5.20 15.30 1.75
N ALA A 269 -4.00 15.01 1.26
CA ALA A 269 -3.77 13.71 0.69
C ALA A 269 -4.00 12.76 1.87
N GLU A 270 -5.28 12.48 2.16
CA GLU A 270 -5.66 11.32 2.91
C GLU A 270 -4.87 10.19 2.23
N GLU A 271 -4.10 9.43 3.01
CA GLU A 271 -3.75 8.08 2.59
C GLU A 271 -5.10 7.43 2.26
N GLU A 272 -5.47 7.45 0.97
CA GLU A 272 -6.79 7.01 0.54
C GLU A 272 -6.94 5.60 1.08
N VAL A 273 -7.89 5.45 2.01
CA VAL A 273 -8.32 4.13 2.46
C VAL A 273 -9.03 3.54 1.25
N ASP A 274 -8.29 2.82 0.42
CA ASP A 274 -8.82 2.17 -0.75
C ASP A 274 -9.65 0.95 -0.30
N LYS A 275 -10.90 1.25 0.08
CA LYS A 275 -11.89 0.26 0.50
C LYS A 275 -12.17 -0.75 -0.62
N SER A 276 -11.94 -0.40 -1.88
CA SER A 276 -12.13 -1.33 -3.01
C SER A 276 -11.10 -2.46 -2.96
N ILE A 277 -9.84 -2.14 -2.64
CA ILE A 277 -8.79 -3.13 -2.41
C ILE A 277 -9.12 -3.97 -1.17
N GLN A 278 -9.58 -3.33 -0.08
CA GLN A 278 -10.01 -4.07 1.11
C GLN A 278 -11.11 -5.10 0.78
N LEU A 279 -12.12 -4.71 -0.02
CA LEU A 279 -13.18 -5.61 -0.48
C LEU A 279 -12.66 -6.75 -1.36
N GLN A 280 -11.69 -6.46 -2.24
CA GLN A 280 -11.02 -7.49 -3.08
C GLN A 280 -10.24 -8.50 -2.23
N PHE A 281 -9.60 -8.07 -1.13
CA PHE A 281 -8.96 -8.98 -0.17
C PHE A 281 -9.95 -9.70 0.76
N GLN A 282 -11.09 -9.08 1.10
CA GLN A 282 -12.13 -9.70 1.91
C GLN A 282 -12.83 -10.85 1.19
N ASN A 283 -13.08 -10.70 -0.12
CA ASN A 283 -13.59 -11.79 -0.96
C ASN A 283 -12.60 -12.96 -1.10
N ASN A 284 -11.31 -12.74 -0.79
CA ASN A 284 -10.26 -13.76 -0.82
C ASN A 284 -10.09 -14.54 0.50
N LYS A 285 -11.04 -14.47 1.46
CA LYS A 285 -10.95 -15.27 2.70
C LYS A 285 -11.98 -16.39 2.77
N VAL A 286 -11.50 -17.64 2.79
CA VAL A 286 -12.13 -18.67 3.63
C VAL A 286 -11.11 -19.18 4.65
N GLY A 287 -11.18 -18.59 5.85
CA GLY A 287 -10.50 -19.07 7.05
C GLY A 287 -10.96 -18.25 8.26
N SER A 288 -11.73 -18.87 9.17
CA SER A 288 -12.33 -18.25 10.36
C SER A 288 -11.35 -17.59 11.33
N SER A 289 -10.04 -17.82 11.15
CA SER A 289 -8.97 -17.22 11.95
C SER A 289 -8.79 -15.71 11.70
N GLY A 290 -9.04 -15.23 10.48
CA GLY A 290 -8.78 -13.83 10.11
C GLY A 290 -9.78 -12.82 10.69
N VAL A 291 -11.06 -13.22 10.81
CA VAL A 291 -12.12 -12.37 11.39
C VAL A 291 -11.96 -12.30 12.91
N ALA A 292 -11.69 -13.44 13.56
CA ALA A 292 -11.41 -13.51 14.99
C ALA A 292 -10.16 -12.69 15.37
N GLN A 293 -9.08 -12.75 14.58
CA GLN A 293 -7.87 -11.98 14.84
C GLN A 293 -8.09 -10.47 14.69
N ARG A 294 -8.90 -10.04 13.72
CA ARG A 294 -9.24 -8.62 13.54
C ARG A 294 -10.14 -8.11 14.67
N ALA A 295 -11.13 -8.91 15.08
CA ALA A 295 -11.98 -8.60 16.23
C ALA A 295 -11.15 -8.48 17.52
N ALA A 296 -10.18 -9.39 17.74
CA ALA A 296 -9.25 -9.31 18.87
C ALA A 296 -8.40 -8.03 18.87
N GLN A 297 -7.96 -7.57 17.69
CA GLN A 297 -7.18 -6.33 17.58
C GLN A 297 -8.03 -5.09 17.89
N LEU A 298 -9.24 -5.02 17.33
CA LEU A 298 -10.16 -3.89 17.56
C LEU A 298 -10.62 -3.84 19.03
N GLU A 299 -10.90 -5.00 19.63
CA GLU A 299 -11.19 -5.10 21.07
C GLU A 299 -10.01 -4.58 21.91
N LYS A 300 -8.79 -4.97 21.57
CA LYS A 300 -7.59 -4.48 22.27
C LYS A 300 -7.45 -2.95 22.16
N GLN A 301 -7.60 -2.39 20.95
CA GLN A 301 -7.53 -0.94 20.72
C GLN A 301 -8.63 -0.19 21.49
N ALA A 302 -9.85 -0.73 21.50
CA ALA A 302 -10.94 -0.17 22.30
C ALA A 302 -10.61 -0.14 23.80
N LEU A 303 -10.00 -1.19 24.33
CA LEU A 303 -9.60 -1.27 25.73
C LEU A 303 -8.45 -0.30 26.06
N GLU A 304 -7.50 -0.09 25.13
CA GLU A 304 -6.44 0.91 25.27
C GLU A 304 -7.00 2.33 25.28
N SER A 305 -7.89 2.67 24.35
CA SER A 305 -8.58 3.98 24.33
C SER A 305 -9.44 4.20 25.59
N LEU A 306 -10.07 3.14 26.12
CA LEU A 306 -10.76 3.20 27.41
C LEU A 306 -9.81 3.62 28.54
N MET A 307 -8.63 3.00 28.64
CA MET A 307 -7.63 3.32 29.66
C MET A 307 -7.09 4.76 29.53
N ASN A 308 -6.96 5.26 28.29
CA ASN A 308 -6.56 6.63 27.99
C ASN A 308 -7.69 7.68 28.14
N LYS A 309 -8.89 7.24 28.53
CA LYS A 309 -10.11 8.04 28.67
C LYS A 309 -10.53 8.72 27.36
N GLU A 310 -10.38 8.01 26.25
CA GLU A 310 -10.71 8.43 24.89
C GLU A 310 -12.02 7.77 24.46
N VAL A 311 -13.14 8.29 24.98
CA VAL A 311 -14.48 7.68 24.81
C VAL A 311 -14.92 7.55 23.35
N GLU A 312 -14.58 8.53 22.50
CA GLU A 312 -14.99 8.51 21.09
C GLU A 312 -14.27 7.43 20.30
N GLU A 313 -12.96 7.30 20.48
CA GLU A 313 -12.15 6.26 19.84
C GLU A 313 -12.55 4.87 20.33
N ALA A 314 -12.78 4.70 21.63
CA ALA A 314 -13.28 3.44 22.18
C ALA A 314 -14.62 3.02 21.57
N ILE A 315 -15.57 3.96 21.39
CA ILE A 315 -16.87 3.70 20.76
C ILE A 315 -16.70 3.31 19.29
N GLU A 316 -15.76 3.92 18.57
CA GLU A 316 -15.49 3.63 17.17
C GLU A 316 -14.91 2.22 17.00
N TYR A 317 -13.85 1.89 17.73
CA TYR A 317 -13.24 0.55 17.68
C TYR A 317 -14.22 -0.57 18.08
N LEU A 318 -15.05 -0.36 19.10
CA LEU A 318 -16.08 -1.34 19.49
C LEU A 318 -17.18 -1.47 18.44
N ARG A 319 -17.57 -0.38 17.78
CA ARG A 319 -18.56 -0.43 16.69
C ARG A 319 -18.03 -1.21 15.51
N GLU A 320 -16.79 -0.98 15.11
CA GLU A 320 -16.15 -1.75 14.03
C GLU A 320 -16.03 -3.22 14.40
N CYS A 321 -15.66 -3.52 15.66
CA CYS A 321 -15.56 -4.89 16.16
C CYS A 321 -16.91 -5.62 16.07
N GLU A 322 -18.00 -4.97 16.49
CA GLU A 322 -19.37 -5.54 16.40
C GLU A 322 -19.84 -5.73 14.96
N ILE A 323 -19.45 -4.85 14.02
CA ILE A 323 -19.78 -4.99 12.59
C ILE A 323 -19.11 -6.24 12.00
N ILE A 324 -17.85 -6.47 12.32
CA ILE A 324 -17.07 -7.57 11.71
C ILE A 324 -17.26 -8.92 12.41
N TYR A 325 -17.58 -8.91 13.71
CA TYR A 325 -17.81 -10.10 14.51
C TYR A 325 -18.90 -9.79 15.57
N PRO A 326 -20.18 -9.93 15.20
CA PRO A 326 -21.28 -9.71 16.14
C PRO A 326 -21.16 -10.61 17.37
N GLN A 327 -21.43 -10.06 18.56
CA GLN A 327 -21.35 -10.75 19.85
C GLN A 327 -19.93 -11.16 20.31
N TYR A 328 -18.88 -10.61 19.69
CA TYR A 328 -17.50 -10.86 20.10
C TYR A 328 -17.24 -10.29 21.51
N HIS A 329 -16.81 -11.12 22.46
CA HIS A 329 -16.34 -10.76 23.81
C HIS A 329 -17.11 -9.68 24.58
N SER A 330 -18.44 -9.60 24.42
CA SER A 330 -19.30 -8.58 25.05
C SER A 330 -19.05 -7.14 24.59
N VAL A 331 -18.48 -6.98 23.38
CA VAL A 331 -18.24 -5.68 22.72
C VAL A 331 -19.51 -4.86 22.61
N TYR A 332 -20.64 -5.50 22.29
CA TYR A 332 -21.94 -4.85 22.18
C TYR A 332 -22.37 -4.19 23.50
N GLU A 333 -22.27 -4.89 24.62
CA GLU A 333 -22.69 -4.41 25.92
C GLU A 333 -21.81 -3.24 26.40
N VAL A 334 -20.49 -3.34 26.22
CA VAL A 334 -19.55 -2.24 26.52
C VAL A 334 -19.82 -1.03 25.63
N LEU A 335 -20.10 -1.25 24.34
CA LEU A 335 -20.46 -0.18 23.40
C LEU A 335 -21.74 0.54 23.82
N GLN A 336 -22.78 -0.19 24.26
CA GLN A 336 -24.01 0.45 24.75
C GLN A 336 -23.77 1.25 26.02
N LEU A 337 -22.98 0.72 26.95
CA LEU A 337 -22.64 1.40 28.20
C LEU A 337 -21.88 2.71 27.95
N LEU A 338 -20.93 2.70 27.02
CA LEU A 338 -20.20 3.90 26.60
C LEU A 338 -21.12 4.91 25.92
N LYS A 339 -22.02 4.47 25.05
CA LYS A 339 -22.98 5.37 24.37
C LYS A 339 -23.93 6.05 25.35
N GLN A 340 -24.39 5.32 26.37
CA GLN A 340 -25.29 5.85 27.41
C GLN A 340 -24.61 6.93 28.26
N ASN A 341 -23.32 6.75 28.56
CA ASN A 341 -22.55 7.67 29.40
C ASN A 341 -21.66 8.64 28.60
N ARG A 342 -21.76 8.65 27.25
CA ARG A 342 -20.85 9.35 26.32
C ARG A 342 -20.60 10.81 26.69
N ARG A 343 -21.66 11.55 27.07
CA ARG A 343 -21.56 12.97 27.43
C ARG A 343 -20.77 13.19 28.71
N GLU A 344 -20.95 12.33 29.72
CA GLU A 344 -20.29 12.42 31.02
C GLU A 344 -18.85 11.90 30.97
N LEU A 345 -18.56 11.00 30.02
CA LEU A 345 -17.22 10.46 29.76
C LEU A 345 -16.38 11.33 28.83
N ALA A 346 -16.97 12.35 28.20
CA ALA A 346 -16.25 13.30 27.35
C ALA A 346 -15.17 14.08 28.13
N GLU A 347 -15.38 14.27 29.44
CA GLU A 347 -14.40 14.87 30.33
C GLU A 347 -13.50 13.78 30.95
N LYS A 348 -12.19 13.86 30.68
CA LYS A 348 -11.19 12.87 31.17
C LYS A 348 -11.09 12.82 32.71
N ASN A 349 -11.56 13.84 33.42
CA ASN A 349 -11.51 13.88 34.89
C ASN A 349 -12.86 13.55 35.55
N SER A 350 -13.84 13.12 34.76
CA SER A 350 -15.16 12.77 35.29
C SER A 350 -15.08 11.57 36.24
N PRO A 351 -15.74 11.60 37.40
CA PRO A 351 -15.84 10.44 38.31
C PRO A 351 -16.58 9.27 37.63
N LYS A 352 -17.31 9.53 36.55
CA LYS A 352 -18.01 8.52 35.75
C LYS A 352 -17.08 7.46 35.16
N TRP A 353 -15.81 7.78 34.95
CA TRP A 353 -14.81 6.81 34.49
C TRP A 353 -14.58 5.68 35.51
N GLN A 354 -14.55 5.99 36.82
CA GLN A 354 -14.38 4.99 37.87
C GLN A 354 -15.59 4.05 37.96
N GLU A 355 -16.80 4.62 37.84
CA GLU A 355 -18.05 3.84 37.78
C GLU A 355 -18.06 2.90 36.57
N LEU A 356 -17.67 3.41 35.39
CA LEU A 356 -17.58 2.64 34.15
C LEU A 356 -16.61 1.46 34.30
N TYR A 357 -15.39 1.69 34.80
CA TYR A 357 -14.40 0.62 34.97
C TYR A 357 -14.88 -0.43 35.96
N SER A 358 -15.52 -0.01 37.06
CA SER A 358 -16.11 -0.90 38.06
C SER A 358 -17.22 -1.76 37.45
N GLU A 359 -18.06 -1.18 36.59
CA GLU A 359 -19.13 -1.89 35.90
C GLU A 359 -18.59 -2.89 34.86
N ILE A 360 -17.55 -2.51 34.12
CA ILE A 360 -16.86 -3.40 33.18
C ILE A 360 -16.22 -4.58 33.90
N LEU A 361 -15.53 -4.33 35.01
CA LEU A 361 -14.91 -5.37 35.82
C LEU A 361 -15.96 -6.29 36.49
N LYS A 362 -17.09 -5.74 36.92
CA LYS A 362 -18.15 -6.54 37.54
C LYS A 362 -18.84 -7.47 36.54
N ASN A 363 -19.13 -6.98 35.34
CA ASN A 363 -20.00 -7.68 34.39
C ASN A 363 -19.23 -8.43 33.30
N PHE A 364 -17.98 -8.02 32.99
CA PHE A 364 -17.23 -8.52 31.83
C PHE A 364 -15.79 -9.00 32.15
N SER A 365 -15.35 -8.94 33.41
CA SER A 365 -13.96 -9.29 33.80
C SER A 365 -13.47 -10.65 33.36
N TRP A 366 -14.34 -11.68 33.33
CA TRP A 366 -13.94 -13.05 32.99
C TRP A 366 -13.50 -13.24 31.54
N ARG A 367 -13.82 -12.29 30.64
CA ARG A 367 -13.41 -12.30 29.22
C ARG A 367 -12.21 -11.41 28.91
N LEU A 368 -11.72 -10.62 29.89
CA LEU A 368 -10.58 -9.72 29.71
C LEU A 368 -9.24 -10.40 30.01
N PRO A 369 -8.17 -10.09 29.25
CA PRO A 369 -6.81 -10.50 29.58
C PRO A 369 -6.40 -10.06 30.99
N GLU A 370 -5.58 -10.86 31.65
CA GLU A 370 -5.17 -10.62 33.05
C GLU A 370 -4.46 -9.28 33.25
N SER A 371 -3.63 -8.87 32.28
CA SER A 371 -2.94 -7.57 32.29
C SER A 371 -3.92 -6.39 32.27
N ILE A 372 -4.94 -6.45 31.42
CA ILE A 372 -5.97 -5.41 31.28
C ILE A 372 -6.85 -5.36 32.53
N ARG A 373 -7.17 -6.53 33.11
CA ARG A 373 -7.95 -6.61 34.35
C ARG A 373 -7.23 -5.96 35.52
N ALA A 374 -5.91 -6.15 35.63
CA ALA A 374 -5.09 -5.53 36.66
C ALA A 374 -5.04 -4.01 36.50
N GLU A 375 -4.90 -3.53 35.27
CA GLU A 375 -4.83 -2.10 34.96
C GLU A 375 -6.17 -1.38 35.16
N LEU A 376 -7.27 -1.94 34.68
CA LEU A 376 -8.62 -1.41 34.93
C LEU A 376 -8.97 -1.40 36.42
N LYS A 377 -8.50 -2.38 37.20
CA LYS A 377 -8.72 -2.42 38.65
C LYS A 377 -7.95 -1.29 39.35
N ALA A 378 -6.70 -1.06 38.95
CA ALA A 378 -5.91 0.06 39.47
C ALA A 378 -6.53 1.43 39.15
N LEU A 379 -7.19 1.56 37.99
CA LEU A 379 -7.90 2.78 37.58
C LEU A 379 -9.29 2.94 38.22
N ALA A 380 -9.92 1.84 38.66
CA ALA A 380 -11.19 1.87 39.37
C ALA A 380 -11.03 2.18 40.87
N ASP A 381 -9.86 1.85 41.45
CA ASP A 381 -9.53 2.05 42.87
C ASP A 381 -8.87 3.43 43.15
N GLN A 382 -8.50 4.19 42.11
CA GLN A 382 -8.14 5.62 42.16
C GLN A 382 -9.41 6.45 42.11
#